data_AF-A0A7K3BGQ8-F1
#
_entry.id   AF-A0A7K3BGQ8-F1
#
_cell.length_a   1.000
_cell.length_b   1.000
_cell.length_c   1.000
_cell.angle_alpha   90.00
_cell.angle_beta   90.00
_cell.angle_gamma   90.00
#
_symmetry.space_group_name_H-M   'P 1'
#
loop_
_entity.id
_entity.type
_entity.pdbx_description
1 polymer ?
#
loop_
_entity_poly.entity_id
_entity_poly.type
_entity_poly.pdbx_seq_one_letter_code
_entity_poly.pdbx_strand_id
1 'polypeptide(L)'
;MTERMTRGFVVTDREPGCPFDPSSRLAEMGRQEEPARVPMYEPRFGDADVLVLSRYADVRAALGDARLQYGHLPLADGSPRTYMPGFLPDFHGAEHTRLRRMIAGAFTPKRVRTLRPMAEQIISERLDAMEEVGQASTSSRRTPSRCPRS
;
A
#
# COMPACT_ATOMS: atom_id res chain seq x y z
N MET A 1 24.54 -8.57 7.21
CA MET A 1 23.74 -7.38 6.82
C MET A 1 22.47 -7.77 6.07
N THR A 2 22.50 -8.82 5.25
CA THR A 2 21.38 -9.37 4.46
C THR A 2 20.25 -9.98 5.30
N GLU A 3 20.57 -10.66 6.41
CA GLU A 3 19.61 -11.37 7.26
C GLU A 3 18.64 -10.45 8.04
N ARG A 4 19.06 -9.21 8.34
CA ARG A 4 18.20 -8.20 8.99
C ARG A 4 17.25 -7.53 8.01
N MET A 5 17.63 -7.38 6.74
CA MET A 5 16.75 -6.83 5.69
C MET A 5 15.61 -7.79 5.31
N THR A 6 15.82 -9.10 5.47
CA THR A 6 14.77 -10.12 5.26
C THR A 6 13.67 -10.09 6.33
N ARG A 7 13.85 -9.34 7.43
CA ARG A 7 12.80 -9.05 8.43
C ARG A 7 11.91 -7.87 8.04
N GLY A 8 12.00 -7.38 6.81
CA GLY A 8 11.12 -6.34 6.28
C GLY A 8 9.68 -6.88 6.15
N PHE A 9 8.81 -6.48 7.08
CA PHE A 9 7.40 -6.87 7.20
C PHE A 9 7.14 -8.39 7.28
N VAL A 10 6.82 -8.83 8.49
CA VAL A 10 6.57 -10.23 8.92
C VAL A 10 5.31 -10.86 8.30
N VAL A 11 4.68 -10.25 7.29
CA VAL A 11 3.41 -10.69 6.69
C VAL A 11 3.39 -10.59 5.15
N THR A 12 4.57 -10.59 4.51
CA THR A 12 4.72 -10.42 3.06
C THR A 12 4.78 -11.72 2.26
N ASP A 13 4.86 -12.87 2.94
CA ASP A 13 4.88 -14.19 2.33
C ASP A 13 3.57 -14.49 1.58
N ARG A 14 3.63 -15.26 0.49
CA ARG A 14 2.43 -15.72 -0.22
C ARG A 14 2.54 -17.20 -0.51
N GLU A 15 1.41 -17.89 -0.40
CA GLU A 15 1.33 -19.32 -0.70
C GLU A 15 1.67 -19.57 -2.18
N PRO A 16 2.60 -20.49 -2.47
CA PRO A 16 2.89 -20.90 -3.84
C PRO A 16 1.61 -21.40 -4.53
N GLY A 17 1.24 -20.78 -5.65
CA GLY A 17 0.00 -21.09 -6.38
C GLY A 17 -1.17 -20.17 -6.06
N CYS A 18 -1.05 -19.30 -5.05
CA CYS A 18 -2.03 -18.28 -4.67
C CYS A 18 -1.43 -16.87 -4.71
N PRO A 19 -0.98 -16.40 -5.89
CA PRO A 19 -0.25 -15.15 -6.00
C PRO A 19 -1.10 -13.90 -5.72
N PHE A 20 -2.43 -14.01 -5.69
CA PHE A 20 -3.35 -12.88 -5.45
C PHE A 20 -3.98 -12.87 -4.06
N ASP A 21 -3.87 -13.96 -3.30
CA ASP A 21 -4.35 -13.99 -1.92
C ASP A 21 -3.34 -13.29 -0.99
N PRO A 22 -3.81 -12.67 0.11
CA PRO A 22 -2.91 -12.19 1.15
C PRO A 22 -2.14 -13.35 1.79
N SER A 23 -1.11 -13.03 2.58
CA SER A 23 -0.41 -14.02 3.38
C SER A 23 -1.38 -14.75 4.31
N SER A 24 -1.23 -16.07 4.46
CA SER A 24 -2.00 -16.88 5.40
C SER A 24 -1.86 -16.33 6.83
N ARG A 25 -0.66 -15.89 7.18
CA ARG A 25 -0.36 -15.21 8.45
C ARG A 25 -1.15 -13.91 8.65
N LEU A 26 -1.28 -13.05 7.64
CA LEU A 26 -2.10 -11.83 7.74
C LEU A 26 -3.59 -12.18 7.88
N ALA A 27 -4.06 -13.21 7.15
CA ALA A 27 -5.43 -13.69 7.25
C ALA A 27 -5.74 -14.25 8.65
N GLU A 28 -4.84 -15.01 9.26
CA GLU A 28 -4.95 -15.51 10.63
C GLU A 28 -4.99 -14.37 11.65
N MET A 29 -4.10 -13.37 11.52
CA MET A 29 -4.14 -12.17 12.36
C MET A 29 -5.49 -11.45 12.26
N GLY A 30 -6.11 -11.42 11.08
CA GLY A 30 -7.43 -10.82 10.85
C GLY A 30 -8.60 -11.51 11.56
N ARG A 31 -8.40 -12.72 12.10
CA ARG A 31 -9.40 -13.46 12.89
C ARG A 31 -9.29 -13.23 14.39
N GLN A 32 -8.17 -12.67 14.84
CA GLN A 32 -7.93 -12.38 16.25
C GLN A 32 -8.54 -11.04 16.62
N GLU A 33 -9.14 -10.93 17.80
CA GLU A 33 -9.77 -9.67 18.22
C GLU A 33 -8.75 -8.56 18.49
N GLU A 34 -7.63 -8.93 19.12
CA GLU A 34 -6.56 -8.01 19.50
C GLU A 34 -5.52 -7.87 18.38
N PRO A 35 -5.06 -6.65 18.06
CA PRO A 35 -3.99 -6.44 17.10
C PRO A 35 -2.69 -7.17 17.49
N ALA A 36 -2.09 -7.87 16.52
CA ALA A 36 -0.85 -8.56 16.74
C ALA A 36 0.30 -7.56 16.96
N ARG A 37 1.10 -7.77 18.01
CA ARG A 37 2.40 -7.11 18.21
C ARG A 37 3.47 -7.90 17.49
N VAL A 38 4.22 -7.23 16.63
CA VAL A 38 5.21 -7.86 15.76
C VAL A 38 6.52 -7.08 15.82
N PRO A 39 7.67 -7.76 16.05
CA PRO A 39 8.96 -7.10 15.96
C PRO A 39 9.27 -6.78 14.49
N MET A 40 9.64 -5.54 14.22
CA MET A 40 10.04 -5.04 12.92
C MET A 40 11.40 -4.39 13.03
N TYR A 41 12.26 -4.63 12.03
CA TYR A 41 13.46 -3.83 11.85
C TYR A 41 13.18 -2.72 10.84
N GLU A 42 13.27 -1.48 11.27
CA GLU A 42 13.25 -0.32 10.39
C GLU A 42 14.70 0.19 10.25
N PRO A 43 15.26 0.28 9.02
CA PRO A 43 16.65 0.68 8.80
C PRO A 43 17.08 1.97 9.50
N ARG A 44 16.12 2.83 9.87
CA ARG A 44 16.35 4.15 10.45
C ARG A 44 16.16 4.22 11.97
N PHE A 45 15.51 3.24 12.59
CA PHE A 45 15.22 3.21 14.03
C PHE A 45 15.69 1.93 14.73
N GLY A 46 16.20 0.97 13.97
CA GLY A 46 16.57 -0.33 14.51
C GLY A 46 15.34 -1.20 14.76
N ASP A 47 15.43 -2.03 15.80
CA ASP A 47 14.36 -2.95 16.16
C ASP A 47 13.24 -2.20 16.92
N ALA A 48 11.99 -2.39 16.50
CA ALA A 48 10.81 -1.80 17.11
C ALA A 48 9.63 -2.79 17.10
N ASP A 49 8.80 -2.78 18.15
CA ASP A 49 7.54 -3.51 18.15
C ASP A 49 6.44 -2.66 17.52
N VAL A 50 5.76 -3.21 16.51
CA VAL A 50 4.65 -2.56 15.82
C VAL A 50 3.34 -3.32 16.04
N LEU A 51 2.23 -2.59 16.07
CA LEU A 51 0.89 -3.19 16.05
C LEU A 51 0.44 -3.36 14.60
N VAL A 52 -0.03 -4.55 14.26
CA VAL A 52 -0.58 -4.86 12.93
C VAL A 52 -2.09 -4.87 13.01
N LEU A 53 -2.73 -3.91 12.33
CA LEU A 53 -4.18 -3.87 12.17
C LEU A 53 -4.56 -4.64 10.89
N SER A 54 -5.23 -5.77 11.06
CA SER A 54 -5.62 -6.69 9.98
C SER A 54 -7.14 -6.79 9.80
N ARG A 55 -7.92 -6.48 10.83
CA ARG A 55 -9.39 -6.44 10.78
C ARG A 55 -9.87 -5.17 10.10
N TYR A 56 -10.87 -5.32 9.22
CA TYR A 56 -11.48 -4.19 8.52
C TYR A 56 -11.98 -3.09 9.48
N ALA A 57 -12.64 -3.49 10.57
CA ALA A 57 -13.18 -2.55 11.56
C ALA A 57 -12.07 -1.70 12.20
N ASP A 58 -10.97 -2.33 12.61
CA ASP A 58 -9.84 -1.66 13.27
C ASP A 58 -9.09 -0.75 12.30
N VAL A 59 -8.85 -1.22 11.07
CA VAL A 59 -8.23 -0.40 10.01
C VAL A 59 -9.11 0.81 9.69
N ARG A 60 -10.42 0.61 9.56
CA ARG A 60 -11.36 1.71 9.28
C ARG A 60 -11.41 2.72 10.43
N ALA A 61 -11.42 2.26 11.67
CA ALA A 61 -11.40 3.11 12.85
C ALA A 61 -10.09 3.91 12.91
N ALA A 62 -8.95 3.25 12.71
CA ALA A 62 -7.64 3.88 12.75
C ALA A 62 -7.46 4.95 11.66
N LEU A 63 -7.86 4.66 10.41
CA LEU A 63 -7.75 5.62 9.30
C LEU A 63 -8.69 6.84 9.44
N GLY A 64 -9.70 6.77 10.32
CA GLY A 64 -10.60 7.87 10.64
C GLY A 64 -10.22 8.64 11.92
N ASP A 65 -9.27 8.16 12.71
CA ASP A 65 -8.90 8.73 14.00
C ASP A 65 -7.84 9.84 13.83
N ALA A 66 -8.20 11.08 14.15
CA ALA A 66 -7.30 12.23 14.02
C ALA A 66 -6.07 12.18 14.95
N ARG A 67 -6.06 11.29 15.96
CA ARG A 67 -4.91 11.05 16.84
C ARG A 67 -3.81 10.24 16.14
N LEU A 68 -4.16 9.48 15.10
CA LEU A 68 -3.21 8.70 14.32
C LEU A 68 -2.75 9.53 13.12
N GLN A 69 -1.45 9.71 13.02
CA GLN A 69 -0.80 10.49 11.98
C GLN A 69 0.01 9.55 11.09
N TYR A 70 -0.13 9.72 9.78
CA TYR A 70 0.76 9.07 8.83
C TYR A 70 2.11 9.76 8.89
N GLY A 71 3.18 9.06 9.18
CA GLY A 71 4.47 9.70 9.15
C GLY A 71 5.57 8.81 9.64
N HIS A 72 6.76 9.36 9.57
CA HIS A 72 7.91 8.71 10.15
C HIS A 72 7.87 8.87 11.66
N LEU A 73 8.34 7.84 12.38
CA LEU A 73 8.69 8.00 13.79
C LEU A 73 9.63 9.22 13.93
N PRO A 74 9.53 10.00 15.02
CA PRO A 74 10.47 11.11 15.26
C PRO A 74 11.91 10.60 15.23
N LEU A 75 12.86 11.46 14.86
CA LEU A 75 14.28 11.13 14.97
C LEU A 75 14.63 10.76 16.42
N ALA A 76 15.77 10.09 16.62
CA ALA A 76 16.18 9.66 17.97
C ALA A 76 16.31 10.82 18.99
N ASP A 77 16.48 12.05 18.48
CA ASP A 77 16.53 13.30 19.27
C ASP A 77 15.14 13.95 19.46
N GLY A 78 14.07 13.30 19.01
CA GLY A 78 12.70 13.80 19.09
C GLY A 78 12.31 14.80 18.01
N SER A 79 13.20 15.16 17.09
CA SER A 79 12.89 16.12 16.03
C SER A 79 11.98 15.51 14.93
N PRO A 80 11.04 16.29 14.37
CA PRO A 80 10.19 15.84 13.28
C PRO A 80 11.04 15.60 12.02
N ARG A 81 10.80 14.48 11.34
CA ARG A 81 11.45 14.21 10.06
C ARG A 81 10.95 15.20 9.01
N THR A 82 11.88 15.72 8.21
CA THR A 82 11.61 16.72 7.18
C THR A 82 10.47 16.29 6.26
N TYR A 83 9.40 17.07 6.27
CA TYR A 83 8.28 16.95 5.33
C TYR A 83 8.80 17.08 3.91
N MET A 84 8.47 16.13 3.02
CA MET A 84 8.74 16.32 1.60
C MET A 84 7.72 17.34 1.08
N PRO A 85 8.14 18.54 0.62
CA PRO A 85 7.20 19.56 0.18
C PRO A 85 6.32 19.02 -0.96
N GLY A 86 4.99 19.16 -0.83
CA GLY A 86 4.03 18.66 -1.80
C GLY A 86 3.59 17.20 -1.62
N PHE A 87 4.20 16.44 -0.70
CA PHE A 87 3.74 15.10 -0.37
C PHE A 87 2.59 15.18 0.65
N LEU A 88 1.36 15.28 0.14
CA LEU A 88 0.14 15.46 0.95
C LEU A 88 0.04 14.52 2.16
N PRO A 89 0.40 13.22 2.08
CA PRO A 89 0.31 12.31 3.23
C PRO A 89 1.12 12.74 4.46
N ASP A 90 2.22 13.48 4.30
CA ASP A 90 3.01 13.93 5.44
C ASP A 90 2.31 15.03 6.24
N PHE A 91 1.32 15.73 5.68
CA PHE A 91 0.63 16.82 6.38
C PHE A 91 -0.55 16.30 7.21
N HIS A 92 -0.86 16.98 8.32
CA HIS A 92 -1.97 16.61 9.22
C HIS A 92 -2.92 17.78 9.52
N GLY A 93 -4.10 17.47 10.07
CA GLY A 93 -5.05 18.45 10.58
C GLY A 93 -5.46 19.54 9.57
N ALA A 94 -5.35 20.80 10.01
CA ALA A 94 -5.78 21.96 9.22
C ALA A 94 -4.95 22.14 7.94
N GLU A 95 -3.65 21.84 7.98
CA GLU A 95 -2.77 21.97 6.83
C GLU A 95 -3.08 20.93 5.75
N HIS A 96 -3.24 19.67 6.15
CA HIS A 96 -3.72 18.61 5.25
C HIS A 96 -5.07 18.98 4.61
N THR A 97 -6.01 19.49 5.42
CA THR A 97 -7.33 19.91 4.94
C THR A 97 -7.23 21.05 3.92
N ARG A 98 -6.35 22.03 4.16
CA ARG A 98 -6.09 23.14 3.25
C ARG A 98 -5.57 22.64 1.90
N LEU A 99 -4.53 21.81 1.91
CA LEU A 99 -3.90 21.27 0.70
C LEU A 99 -4.83 20.32 -0.06
N ARG A 100 -5.52 19.42 0.64
CA ARG A 100 -6.50 18.49 0.04
C ARG A 100 -7.62 19.25 -0.66
N ARG A 101 -8.11 20.36 -0.09
CA ARG A 101 -9.16 21.19 -0.71
C ARG A 101 -8.70 21.79 -2.04
N MET A 102 -7.42 22.17 -2.17
CA MET A 102 -6.89 22.72 -3.42
C MET A 102 -6.86 21.69 -4.55
N ILE A 103 -6.50 20.43 -4.26
CA ILE A 103 -6.30 19.41 -5.30
C ILE A 103 -7.51 18.50 -5.55
N ALA A 104 -8.39 18.29 -4.56
CA ALA A 104 -9.45 17.29 -4.64
C ALA A 104 -10.43 17.52 -5.81
N GLY A 105 -10.64 18.79 -6.21
CA GLY A 105 -11.49 19.14 -7.33
C GLY A 105 -11.05 18.53 -8.67
N ALA A 106 -9.73 18.34 -8.86
CA ALA A 106 -9.17 17.73 -10.07
C ALA A 106 -9.45 16.23 -10.15
N PHE A 107 -9.64 15.55 -9.01
CA PHE A 107 -9.82 14.10 -8.90
C PHE A 107 -11.28 13.68 -8.68
N THR A 108 -12.24 14.57 -8.92
CA THR A 108 -13.66 14.21 -8.84
C THR A 108 -14.02 13.15 -9.89
N PRO A 109 -14.99 12.26 -9.63
CA PRO A 109 -15.43 11.26 -10.60
C PRO A 109 -15.80 11.86 -11.97
N LYS A 110 -16.38 13.08 -11.97
CA LYS A 110 -16.71 13.81 -13.20
C LYS A 110 -15.45 14.16 -14.00
N ARG A 111 -14.42 14.72 -13.36
CA ARG A 111 -13.14 15.08 -14.01
C ARG A 111 -12.35 13.86 -14.45
N VAL A 112 -12.30 12.81 -13.63
CA VAL A 112 -11.60 11.57 -14.02
C VAL A 112 -12.26 10.92 -15.25
N ARG A 113 -13.60 10.93 -15.34
CA ARG A 113 -14.31 10.40 -16.52
C ARG A 113 -13.96 11.12 -17.83
N THR A 114 -13.60 12.41 -17.80
CA THR A 114 -13.20 13.11 -19.03
C THR A 114 -11.86 12.63 -19.58
N LEU A 115 -11.06 11.90 -18.78
CA LEU A 115 -9.80 11.29 -19.22
C LEU A 115 -10.02 9.98 -19.98
N ARG A 116 -11.24 9.44 -20.02
CA ARG A 116 -11.55 8.14 -20.65
C ARG A 116 -11.09 8.08 -22.12
N PRO A 117 -11.38 9.05 -23.00
CA PRO A 117 -10.95 8.97 -24.40
C PRO A 117 -9.43 8.93 -24.56
N MET A 118 -8.70 9.71 -23.75
CA MET A 118 -7.23 9.70 -23.74
C MET A 118 -6.69 8.33 -23.28
N ALA A 119 -7.27 7.76 -22.22
CA ALA A 119 -6.88 6.45 -21.73
C ALA A 119 -7.16 5.34 -22.76
N GLU A 120 -8.33 5.38 -23.43
CA GLU A 120 -8.68 4.45 -24.50
C GLU A 120 -7.69 4.55 -25.66
N GLN A 121 -7.35 5.76 -26.11
CA GLN A 121 -6.35 5.97 -27.15
C GLN A 121 -4.98 5.38 -26.75
N ILE A 122 -4.48 5.71 -25.56
CA ILE A 122 -3.19 5.20 -25.08
C ILE A 122 -3.20 3.68 -25.04
N ILE A 123 -4.27 3.06 -24.53
CA ILE A 123 -4.37 1.60 -24.44
C ILE A 123 -4.38 0.99 -25.85
N SER A 124 -5.18 1.53 -26.77
CA SER A 124 -5.24 1.06 -28.17
C SER A 124 -3.88 1.12 -28.84
N GLU A 125 -3.18 2.27 -28.78
CA GLU A 125 -1.84 2.42 -29.36
C GLU A 125 -0.83 1.39 -28.80
N ARG A 126 -0.94 1.03 -27.52
CA ARG A 126 -0.09 0.00 -26.91
C ARG A 126 -0.45 -1.41 -27.35
N LEU A 127 -1.73 -1.70 -27.55
CA LEU A 127 -2.19 -2.98 -28.06
C LEU A 127 -1.76 -3.17 -29.52
N ASP A 128 -1.94 -2.16 -30.37
CA ASP A 128 -1.52 -2.18 -31.77
C ASP A 128 -0.01 -2.43 -31.89
N ALA A 129 0.80 -1.71 -31.08
CA ALA A 129 2.25 -1.92 -31.04
C ALA A 129 2.65 -3.35 -30.57
N MET A 130 1.88 -3.97 -29.68
CA MET A 130 2.11 -5.35 -29.25
C MET A 130 1.78 -6.36 -30.35
N GLU A 131 0.78 -6.07 -31.19
CA GLU A 131 0.41 -6.89 -32.35
C GLU A 131 1.50 -6.83 -33.44
N GLU A 132 2.01 -5.63 -33.73
CA GLU A 132 3.06 -5.41 -34.73
C GLU A 132 4.38 -6.14 -34.40
N VAL A 133 4.76 -6.18 -33.13
CA VAL A 133 6.00 -6.85 -32.68
C VAL A 133 5.86 -8.37 -32.68
N GLY A 134 4.63 -8.91 -32.76
CA GLY A 134 4.37 -10.35 -32.74
C GLY A 134 4.71 -10.98 -31.38
N GLN A 135 3.72 -11.08 -30.49
CA GLN A 135 3.82 -11.68 -29.15
C GLN A 135 5.12 -11.35 -28.38
N ALA A 136 5.12 -10.23 -27.64
CA ALA A 136 6.05 -10.08 -26.52
C ALA A 136 5.76 -11.18 -25.48
N SER A 137 6.60 -12.20 -25.44
CA SER A 137 6.52 -13.37 -24.57
C SER A 137 6.86 -13.02 -23.11
N THR A 138 5.89 -12.50 -22.37
CA THR A 138 5.93 -12.50 -20.89
C THR A 138 4.56 -12.75 -20.28
N SER A 139 3.75 -13.64 -20.86
CA SER A 139 2.72 -14.32 -20.08
C SER A 139 3.21 -15.74 -19.78
N SER A 140 3.87 -15.93 -18.63
CA SER A 140 3.95 -17.28 -18.10
C SER A 140 2.51 -17.67 -17.76
N ARG A 141 1.88 -18.47 -18.61
CA ARG A 141 0.60 -19.12 -18.31
C ARG A 141 0.84 -20.09 -17.15
N ARG A 142 0.84 -19.58 -15.93
CA ARG A 142 0.60 -20.38 -14.74
C ARG A 142 -0.90 -20.42 -14.56
N THR A 143 -1.49 -21.58 -14.82
CA THR A 143 -2.86 -21.87 -14.41
C THR A 143 -2.92 -21.64 -12.90
N PRO A 144 -3.73 -20.69 -12.39
CA PRO A 144 -3.86 -20.54 -10.95
C PRO A 144 -4.44 -21.83 -10.40
N SER A 145 -3.67 -22.53 -9.56
CA SER A 145 -4.23 -23.60 -8.73
C SER A 145 -5.32 -22.97 -7.88
N ARG A 146 -6.46 -23.66 -7.76
CA ARG A 146 -7.59 -23.17 -6.96
C ARG A 146 -7.12 -23.04 -5.52
N CYS A 147 -7.05 -21.81 -5.02
CA CYS A 147 -6.65 -21.56 -3.65
C CYS A 147 -7.68 -22.19 -2.70
N PRO A 148 -7.25 -22.97 -1.69
CA PRO A 148 -8.14 -23.40 -0.64
C PRO A 148 -8.72 -22.14 0.01
N ARG A 149 -10.04 -22.08 0.18
CA ARG A 149 -10.66 -20.93 0.84
C ARG A 149 -10.10 -20.84 2.25
N SER A 150 -9.49 -19.69 2.58
CA SER A 150 -9.07 -19.36 3.93
C SER A 150 -10.27 -19.13 4.82
#